data_AF-A0A4W6EBC6-F1
#
_entry.id   AF-A0A4W6EBC6-F1
#
_cell.length_a   1.000
_cell.length_b   1.000
_cell.length_c   1.000
_cell.angle_alpha   90.00
_cell.angle_beta   90.00
_cell.angle_gamma   90.00
#
_symmetry.space_group_name_H-M   'P 1'
#
loop_
_entity.id
_entity.type
_entity.pdbx_description
1 polymer ?
#
loop_
_entity_poly.entity_id
_entity_poly.type
_entity_poly.pdbx_seq_one_letter_code
_entity_poly.pdbx_strand_id
1 'polypeptide(L)'
;MQVQSEQSCDQTEFLHPNGTCVACPVCGPGEQLSEDCGFGDGGEGVCMLCEGGRFSPDTSVAPCRRCTQCNLLNRLEKTACSLTSDALCGQCLPG
;
A
#
# COMPACT_ATOMS: atom_id res chain seq x y z
N MET A 1 6.22 22.17 -31.14
CA MET A 1 5.26 21.13 -30.72
C MET A 1 4.78 21.51 -29.33
N GLN A 2 3.53 21.96 -29.23
CA GLN A 2 2.90 22.24 -27.94
C GLN A 2 2.51 20.89 -27.36
N VAL A 3 3.22 20.44 -26.33
CA VAL A 3 2.73 19.37 -25.48
C VAL A 3 1.50 19.93 -24.79
N GLN A 4 0.31 19.57 -25.26
CA GLN A 4 -0.86 19.67 -24.41
C GLN A 4 -0.57 18.72 -23.26
N SER A 5 -0.22 19.27 -22.10
CA SER A 5 -0.21 18.49 -20.88
C SER A 5 -1.64 18.03 -20.70
N GLU A 6 -1.92 16.77 -21.00
CA GLU A 6 -3.00 16.05 -20.34
C GLU A 6 -2.84 16.40 -18.85
N GLN A 7 -3.89 16.94 -18.22
CA GLN A 7 -3.87 17.21 -16.78
C GLN A 7 -3.85 15.84 -16.10
N SER A 8 -2.69 15.20 -16.05
CA SER A 8 -2.46 14.00 -15.28
C SER A 8 -2.41 14.42 -13.83
N CYS A 9 -3.36 13.96 -13.03
CA CYS A 9 -3.33 14.15 -11.59
C CYS A 9 -2.05 13.55 -10.99
N ASP A 10 -1.64 14.03 -9.83
CA ASP A 10 -0.44 13.54 -9.16
C ASP A 10 -0.60 12.06 -8.73
N GLN A 11 0.52 11.43 -8.35
CA GLN A 11 0.55 10.04 -7.86
C GLN A 11 -0.45 9.77 -6.72
N THR A 12 -0.76 10.78 -5.91
CA THR A 12 -1.67 10.64 -4.75
C THR A 12 -3.00 11.35 -4.98
N GLU A 13 -3.38 11.58 -6.24
CA GLU A 13 -4.62 12.23 -6.62
C GLU A 13 -5.37 11.44 -7.69
N PHE A 14 -6.70 11.50 -7.65
CA PHE A 14 -7.59 10.94 -8.66
C PHE A 14 -8.33 12.05 -9.40
N LEU A 15 -8.80 11.77 -10.61
CA LEU A 15 -9.56 12.72 -11.41
C LEU A 15 -11.03 12.66 -11.00
N HIS A 16 -11.50 13.70 -10.32
CA HIS A 16 -12.90 13.80 -9.93
C HIS A 16 -13.78 14.10 -11.17
N PRO A 17 -15.05 13.65 -11.22
CA PRO A 17 -15.93 13.83 -12.39
C PRO A 17 -16.19 15.28 -12.83
N ASN A 18 -15.93 16.26 -11.97
CA ASN A 18 -15.98 17.69 -12.30
C ASN A 18 -14.73 18.19 -13.07
N GLY A 19 -13.76 17.31 -13.33
CA GLY A 19 -12.50 17.62 -14.01
C GLY A 19 -11.38 18.13 -13.10
N THR A 20 -11.50 18.03 -11.78
CA THR A 20 -10.44 18.45 -10.84
C THR A 20 -9.68 17.26 -10.26
N CYS A 21 -8.38 17.42 -10.03
CA CYS A 21 -7.60 16.44 -9.26
C CYS A 21 -7.87 16.60 -7.77
N VAL A 22 -8.15 15.48 -7.10
CA VAL A 22 -8.51 15.42 -5.68
C VAL A 22 -7.61 14.41 -4.98
N ALA A 23 -7.14 14.76 -3.78
CA ALA A 23 -6.30 13.88 -2.98
C ALA A 23 -7.00 12.55 -2.67
N CYS A 24 -6.28 11.46 -2.88
CA CYS A 24 -6.71 10.12 -2.50
C CYS A 24 -6.94 10.02 -0.98
N PRO A 25 -7.94 9.26 -0.53
CA PRO A 25 -8.13 9.03 0.90
C PRO A 25 -6.93 8.25 1.47
N VAL A 26 -6.46 8.65 2.65
CA VAL A 26 -5.37 7.98 3.36
C VAL A 26 -5.93 7.03 4.40
N CYS A 27 -5.38 5.81 4.46
CA CYS A 27 -5.78 4.80 5.44
C CYS A 27 -4.73 4.66 6.53
N GLY A 28 -5.14 4.27 7.72
CA GLY A 28 -4.25 4.10 8.86
C GLY A 28 -3.35 2.86 8.74
N PRO A 29 -2.43 2.68 9.69
CA PRO A 29 -1.65 1.44 9.78
C PRO A 29 -2.58 0.23 9.88
N GLY A 30 -2.26 -0.84 9.15
CA GLY A 30 -3.09 -2.04 9.09
C GLY A 30 -4.28 -1.97 8.15
N GLU A 31 -4.42 -0.87 7.41
CA GLU A 31 -5.50 -0.66 6.46
C GLU A 31 -4.95 -0.30 5.07
N GLN A 32 -5.79 -0.51 4.06
CA GLN A 32 -5.61 -0.06 2.69
C GLN A 32 -6.94 0.43 2.11
N LEU A 33 -6.87 1.16 1.01
CA LEU A 33 -8.07 1.45 0.22
C LEU A 33 -8.64 0.15 -0.39
N SER A 34 -9.96 0.14 -0.55
CA SER A 34 -10.68 -0.93 -1.24
C SER A 34 -10.30 -1.04 -2.72
N GLU A 35 -9.88 0.07 -3.33
CA GLU A 35 -9.44 0.17 -4.72
C GLU A 35 -8.20 1.07 -4.77
N ASP A 36 -7.29 0.82 -5.72
CA ASP A 36 -6.10 1.67 -5.90
C ASP A 36 -6.51 3.11 -6.29
N CYS A 37 -5.71 4.08 -5.87
CA CYS A 37 -5.95 5.50 -6.13
C CYS A 37 -4.65 6.23 -6.46
N GLY A 38 -4.68 7.08 -7.49
CA GLY A 38 -3.53 7.88 -7.91
C GLY A 38 -3.47 8.08 -9.42
N PHE A 39 -2.66 9.04 -9.88
CA PHE A 39 -2.44 9.32 -11.30
C PHE A 39 -3.71 9.64 -12.10
N GLY A 40 -4.78 10.05 -11.42
CA GLY A 40 -6.10 10.28 -12.04
C GLY A 40 -7.06 9.10 -11.91
N ASP A 41 -6.57 7.92 -11.52
CA ASP A 41 -7.37 6.72 -11.31
C ASP A 41 -7.81 6.57 -9.85
N GLY A 42 -8.89 5.81 -9.64
CA GLY A 42 -9.47 5.54 -8.32
C GLY A 42 -10.60 6.50 -7.95
N GLY A 43 -10.71 6.83 -6.66
CA GLY A 43 -11.80 7.66 -6.16
C GLY A 43 -11.95 7.63 -4.64
N GLU A 44 -13.19 7.65 -4.18
CA GLU A 44 -13.58 7.62 -2.76
C GLU A 44 -13.55 6.20 -2.18
N GLY A 45 -12.42 5.49 -2.35
CA GLY A 45 -12.21 4.18 -1.75
C GLY A 45 -12.35 4.23 -0.23
N VAL A 46 -12.84 3.14 0.37
CA VAL A 46 -12.97 3.03 1.83
C VAL A 46 -11.78 2.28 2.41
N CYS A 47 -11.36 2.66 3.62
CA CYS A 47 -10.31 1.95 4.32
C CYS A 47 -10.82 0.59 4.82
N MET A 48 -10.06 -0.45 4.51
CA MET A 48 -10.32 -1.82 4.92
C MET A 48 -9.04 -2.45 5.46
N LEU A 49 -9.21 -3.39 6.41
CA LEU A 49 -8.09 -4.08 7.03
C LEU A 49 -7.27 -4.86 5.99
N CYS A 50 -5.95 -4.90 6.20
CA CYS A 50 -5.06 -5.75 5.42
C CYS A 50 -5.52 -7.22 5.48
N GLU A 51 -5.46 -7.90 4.33
CA GLU A 51 -5.67 -9.35 4.28
C GLU A 51 -4.60 -10.11 5.09
N GLY A 52 -4.93 -11.35 5.48
CA GLY A 52 -3.99 -12.23 6.17
C GLY A 52 -2.68 -12.40 5.41
N GLY A 53 -1.55 -12.18 6.09
CA GLY A 53 -0.22 -12.21 5.46
C GLY A 53 0.16 -10.92 4.72
N ARG A 54 -0.54 -9.81 4.98
CA ARG A 54 -0.15 -8.47 4.55
C ARG A 54 -0.11 -7.48 5.72
N PHE A 55 0.63 -6.38 5.51
CA PHE A 55 0.76 -5.31 6.49
C PHE A 55 0.82 -3.92 5.83
N SER A 56 0.48 -2.90 6.60
CA SER A 56 0.69 -1.49 6.26
C SER A 56 1.21 -0.75 7.51
N PRO A 57 2.46 -0.24 7.51
CA PRO A 57 3.07 0.32 8.71
C PRO A 57 2.69 1.78 8.99
N ASP A 58 2.31 2.52 7.96
CA ASP A 58 2.15 3.97 7.99
C ASP A 58 0.75 4.38 7.55
N THR A 59 0.34 5.59 7.96
CA THR A 59 -0.86 6.20 7.38
C THR A 59 -0.55 6.66 5.95
N SER A 60 -1.14 6.00 4.94
CA SER A 60 -0.82 6.28 3.55
C SER A 60 -1.92 5.84 2.57
N VAL A 61 -1.75 6.19 1.30
CA VAL A 61 -2.58 5.69 0.19
C VAL A 61 -2.06 4.35 -0.36
N ALA A 62 -0.92 3.86 0.14
CA ALA A 62 -0.28 2.68 -0.40
C ALA A 62 -1.05 1.41 0.01
N PRO A 63 -1.16 0.40 -0.89
CA PRO A 63 -1.82 -0.85 -0.58
C PRO A 63 -1.01 -1.66 0.44
N CYS A 64 -1.69 -2.57 1.16
CA CYS A 64 -1.00 -3.45 2.11
C CYS A 64 0.00 -4.35 1.37
N ARG A 65 1.21 -4.43 1.92
CA ARG A 65 2.35 -5.16 1.38
C ARG A 65 2.35 -6.59 1.91
N ARG A 66 2.80 -7.55 1.11
CA ARG A 66 2.95 -8.93 1.57
C ARG A 66 4.02 -9.01 2.65
N CYS A 67 3.74 -9.78 3.68
CA CYS A 67 4.72 -10.08 4.71
C CYS A 67 5.90 -10.87 4.13
N THR A 68 7.09 -10.57 4.63
CA THR A 68 8.29 -11.36 4.40
C THR A 68 8.12 -12.76 4.99
N GLN A 69 8.43 -13.80 4.21
CA GLN A 69 8.37 -15.19 4.66
C GLN A 69 9.77 -15.70 4.99
N CYS A 70 10.17 -15.62 6.26
CA CYS A 70 11.54 -15.93 6.68
C CYS A 70 11.98 -17.36 6.34
N ASN A 71 11.08 -18.34 6.40
CA ASN A 71 11.37 -19.72 6.05
C ASN A 71 11.76 -19.88 4.57
N LEU A 72 11.13 -19.12 3.65
CA LEU A 72 11.52 -19.12 2.23
C LEU A 72 12.92 -18.53 2.01
N LEU A 73 13.39 -17.72 2.96
CA LEU A 73 14.74 -17.15 2.97
C LEU A 73 15.74 -18.03 3.75
N ASN A 74 15.36 -19.24 4.17
CA ASN A 74 16.14 -20.11 5.07
C ASN A 74 16.59 -19.38 6.35
N ARG A 75 15.69 -18.60 6.96
CA ARG A 75 15.95 -17.84 8.18
C ARG A 75 14.91 -18.12 9.25
N LEU A 76 15.33 -18.06 10.51
CA LEU A 76 14.44 -18.14 11.66
C LEU A 76 13.58 -16.88 11.76
N GLU A 77 12.27 -17.02 11.91
CA GLU A 77 11.39 -15.89 12.22
C GLU A 77 11.61 -15.45 13.68
N LYS A 78 11.99 -14.18 13.89
CA LYS A 78 12.14 -13.57 15.22
C LYS A 78 10.85 -12.91 15.69
N THR A 79 10.10 -12.32 14.77
CA THR A 79 8.84 -11.65 15.05
C THR A 79 7.89 -11.96 13.91
N ALA A 80 6.70 -12.43 14.25
CA ALA A 80 5.65 -12.69 13.29
C ALA A 80 5.16 -11.39 12.65
N CYS A 81 4.68 -11.50 11.42
CA CYS A 81 3.99 -10.39 10.77
C CYS A 81 2.70 -10.04 11.51
N SER A 82 2.34 -8.76 11.50
CA SER A 82 1.06 -8.25 11.98
C SER A 82 0.43 -7.34 10.93
N LEU A 83 -0.79 -6.86 11.15
CA LEU A 83 -1.42 -5.91 10.22
C LEU A 83 -0.59 -4.63 10.07
N THR A 84 0.19 -4.24 11.08
CA THR A 84 0.95 -2.97 11.08
C THR A 84 2.46 -3.13 10.95
N SER A 85 2.97 -4.36 10.85
CA SER A 85 4.42 -4.60 10.83
C SER A 85 4.78 -5.85 10.06
N ASP A 86 5.87 -5.78 9.29
CA ASP A 86 6.42 -6.96 8.62
C ASP A 86 6.95 -8.00 9.62
N ALA A 87 7.14 -9.23 9.15
CA ALA A 87 7.91 -10.24 9.87
C ALA A 87 9.39 -9.83 9.94
N LEU A 88 10.02 -10.07 11.10
CA LEU A 88 11.45 -9.86 11.28
C LEU A 88 12.20 -11.18 11.19
N CYS A 89 13.05 -11.31 10.17
CA CYS A 89 13.89 -12.50 10.00
C CYS A 89 15.20 -12.39 10.78
N GLY A 90 15.57 -13.51 11.39
CA GLY A 90 16.78 -13.68 12.16
C GLY A 90 17.91 -14.33 11.36
N GLN A 91 18.68 -15.14 12.09
CA GLN A 91 19.81 -15.90 11.56
C GLN A 91 19.36 -16.99 10.59
N CYS A 92 20.29 -17.46 9.76
CA CYS A 92 20.04 -18.56 8.85
C CYS A 92 19.72 -19.85 9.62
N LEU A 93 18.85 -20.67 9.05
CA LEU A 93 18.55 -22.00 9.56
C LEU A 93 19.74 -22.95 9.32
N PRO A 94 19.98 -23.93 10.21
CA PRO A 94 20.95 -24.99 9.96
C PRO A 94 20.55 -25.82 8.73
N GLY A 95 21.54 -26.21 7.93
CA GLY A 95 21.39 -27.10 6.78
C GLY A 95 21.78 -28.54 7.07
#